data_AF-A0A356EMW1-F1
#
_entry.id   AF-A0A356EMW1-F1
#
_cell.length_a   1.000
_cell.length_b   1.000
_cell.length_c   1.000
_cell.angle_alpha   90.00
_cell.angle_beta   90.00
_cell.angle_gamma   90.00
#
_symmetry.space_group_name_H-M   'P 1'
#
loop_
_entity.id
_entity.type
_entity.pdbx_description
1 polymer ?
#
loop_
_entity_poly.entity_id
_entity_poly.type
_entity_poly.pdbx_seq_one_letter_code
_entity_poly.pdbx_strand_id
1 'polypeptide(L)'
;MDESAPLCHVRPDAPPILLMTGDREMEMLGRYEENAYFMRMLKVAGHQDVMLYELQGHGHAMFDPAVVPLLRWIKEKSGDKSN
;
A
#
# COMPACT_ATOMS: atom_id res chain seq x y z
N MET A 1 -17.00 8.45 -13.42
CA MET A 1 -16.07 8.98 -12.40
C MET A 1 -15.74 7.90 -11.37
N ASP A 2 -16.73 7.16 -10.86
CA ASP A 2 -16.45 6.03 -9.94
C ASP A 2 -15.83 4.82 -10.62
N GLU A 3 -16.17 4.57 -11.89
CA GLU A 3 -15.61 3.46 -12.67
C GLU A 3 -14.08 3.49 -12.80
N SER A 4 -13.41 4.63 -12.57
CA SER A 4 -11.96 4.71 -12.56
C SER A 4 -11.34 4.50 -11.17
N ALA A 5 -12.15 4.41 -10.12
CA ALA A 5 -11.64 4.23 -8.77
C ALA A 5 -11.05 2.80 -8.62
N PRO A 6 -9.84 2.66 -8.05
CA PRO A 6 -9.22 1.34 -7.84
C PRO A 6 -10.11 0.35 -7.08
N LEU A 7 -10.95 0.86 -6.18
CA LEU A 7 -11.92 0.09 -5.41
C LEU A 7 -12.90 -0.69 -6.29
N CYS A 8 -13.27 -0.16 -7.46
CA CYS A 8 -14.17 -0.82 -8.41
C CYS A 8 -13.50 -1.95 -9.21
N HIS A 9 -12.18 -2.13 -9.06
CA HIS A 9 -11.37 -3.09 -9.84
C HIS A 9 -10.64 -4.11 -8.96
N VAL A 10 -11.08 -4.29 -7.71
CA VAL A 10 -10.53 -5.33 -6.81
C VAL A 10 -10.80 -6.72 -7.37
N ARG A 11 -9.76 -7.56 -7.45
CA ARG A 11 -9.82 -8.90 -8.02
C ARG A 11 -8.77 -9.81 -7.38
N PRO A 12 -9.02 -11.13 -7.25
CA PRO A 12 -8.12 -12.05 -6.57
C PRO A 12 -6.75 -12.20 -7.25
N ASP A 13 -6.71 -12.08 -8.58
CA ASP A 13 -5.53 -12.26 -9.44
C ASP A 13 -4.77 -10.96 -9.72
N ALA A 14 -5.03 -9.89 -8.94
CA ALA A 14 -4.22 -8.69 -9.00
C ALA A 14 -2.73 -9.01 -8.70
N PRO A 15 -1.78 -8.23 -9.27
CA PRO A 15 -0.37 -8.36 -8.90
C PRO A 15 -0.16 -8.02 -7.42
N PRO A 16 0.99 -8.39 -6.81
CA PRO A 16 1.29 -8.00 -5.43
C PRO A 16 1.21 -6.48 -5.24
N ILE A 17 0.56 -6.02 -4.16
CA ILE A 17 0.34 -4.58 -3.91
C ILE A 17 0.98 -4.17 -2.57
N LEU A 18 1.80 -3.12 -2.60
CA LEU A 18 2.26 -2.40 -1.43
C LEU A 18 1.60 -1.01 -1.39
N LEU A 19 0.82 -0.75 -0.35
CA LEU A 19 0.28 0.56 -0.04
C LEU A 19 1.16 1.20 1.04
N MET A 20 1.57 2.45 0.83
CA MET A 20 2.38 3.20 1.79
C MET A 20 1.71 4.53 2.07
N THR A 21 1.61 4.89 3.35
CA THR A 21 0.96 6.12 3.81
C THR A 21 1.75 6.70 4.97
N GLY A 22 1.64 8.02 5.17
CA GLY A 22 2.15 8.67 6.36
C GLY A 22 1.38 8.20 7.59
N ASP A 23 1.89 8.60 8.74
CA ASP A 23 1.18 8.54 10.01
C ASP A 23 -0.21 9.16 9.86
N ARG A 24 -1.25 8.41 10.24
CA ARG A 24 -2.65 8.81 10.08
C ARG A 24 -2.98 10.18 10.69
N GLU A 25 -2.25 10.61 11.71
CA GLU A 25 -2.47 11.89 12.39
C GLU A 25 -1.68 13.05 11.76
N MET A 26 -0.75 12.77 10.84
CA MET A 26 0.11 13.77 10.19
C MET A 26 -0.01 13.81 8.67
N GLU A 27 -0.60 12.77 8.08
CA GLU A 27 -0.88 12.67 6.66
C GLU A 27 -2.06 13.57 6.25
N MET A 28 -2.24 13.76 4.95
CA MET A 28 -3.45 14.38 4.42
C MET A 28 -4.70 13.62 4.85
N LEU A 29 -5.75 14.38 5.19
CA LEU A 29 -7.03 13.86 5.67
C LEU A 29 -7.56 12.72 4.79
N GLY A 30 -7.87 11.59 5.42
CA GLY A 30 -8.51 10.43 4.79
C GLY A 30 -7.58 9.48 4.04
N ARG A 31 -6.30 9.82 3.81
CA ARG A 31 -5.38 8.97 3.02
C ARG A 31 -5.14 7.62 3.66
N TYR A 32 -4.94 7.61 4.99
CA TYR A 32 -4.75 6.36 5.71
C TYR A 32 -6.00 5.48 5.59
N GLU A 33 -7.17 6.05 5.84
CA GLU A 33 -8.45 5.36 5.83
C GLU A 33 -8.80 4.80 4.44
N GLU A 34 -8.58 5.59 3.38
CA GLU A 34 -8.79 5.16 2.00
C GLU A 34 -7.90 3.96 1.64
N ASN A 35 -6.61 4.00 2.01
CA ASN A 35 -5.68 2.90 1.76
C ASN A 35 -6.02 1.65 2.60
N ALA A 36 -6.38 1.83 3.87
CA ALA A 36 -6.81 0.75 4.75
C ALA A 36 -8.08 0.07 4.23
N TYR A 37 -9.04 0.87 3.75
CA TYR A 37 -10.27 0.38 3.15
C TYR A 37 -10.00 -0.36 1.84
N PHE A 38 -9.15 0.18 0.95
CA PHE A 38 -8.78 -0.49 -0.28
C PHE A 38 -8.09 -1.84 -0.03
N MET A 39 -7.12 -1.90 0.89
CA MET A 39 -6.49 -3.16 1.32
C MET A 39 -7.54 -4.16 1.83
N ARG A 40 -8.49 -3.70 2.65
CA ARG A 40 -9.55 -4.57 3.18
C ARG A 40 -10.39 -5.15 2.04
N MET A 41 -10.76 -4.34 1.07
CA MET A 41 -11.56 -4.78 -0.07
C MET A 41 -10.81 -5.74 -0.99
N LEU A 42 -9.50 -5.54 -1.21
CA LEU A 42 -8.65 -6.51 -1.90
C LEU A 42 -8.67 -7.88 -1.19
N LYS A 43 -8.49 -7.90 0.13
CA LYS A 43 -8.53 -9.14 0.92
C LYS A 43 -9.89 -9.82 0.88
N VAL A 44 -10.98 -9.04 0.94
CA VAL A 44 -12.35 -9.57 0.80
C VAL A 44 -12.58 -10.17 -0.60
N ALA A 45 -12.04 -9.55 -1.65
CA ALA A 45 -12.11 -10.04 -3.02
C ALA A 45 -11.20 -11.26 -3.29
N GLY A 46 -10.47 -11.74 -2.29
CA GLY A 46 -9.59 -12.92 -2.38
C GLY A 46 -8.12 -12.61 -2.67
N HIS A 47 -7.75 -11.35 -2.88
CA HIS A 47 -6.36 -10.97 -3.09
C HIS A 47 -5.63 -10.81 -1.75
N GLN A 48 -4.81 -11.81 -1.39
CA GLN A 48 -4.08 -11.83 -0.12
C GLN A 48 -2.68 -11.22 -0.21
N ASP A 49 -2.11 -11.04 -1.40
CA ASP A 49 -0.76 -10.48 -1.58
C ASP A 49 -0.76 -8.95 -1.57
N VAL A 50 -1.26 -8.39 -0.47
CA VAL A 50 -1.34 -6.95 -0.24
C VAL A 50 -0.87 -6.58 1.17
N MET A 51 -0.06 -5.53 1.26
CA MET A 51 0.44 -4.96 2.51
C MET A 51 0.14 -3.45 2.57
N LEU A 52 -0.25 -2.97 3.75
CA LEU A 52 -0.31 -1.55 4.08
C LEU A 52 0.82 -1.22 5.07
N TYR A 53 1.64 -0.24 4.71
CA TYR A 53 2.75 0.24 5.51
C TYR A 53 2.50 1.69 5.93
N GLU A 54 2.35 1.92 7.23
CA GLU A 54 2.15 3.24 7.81
C GLU A 54 3.47 3.78 8.37
N LEU A 55 3.92 4.92 7.86
CA LEU A 55 5.19 5.55 8.23
C LEU A 55 4.96 6.46 9.44
N GLN A 56 4.88 5.83 10.62
CA GLN A 56 4.72 6.52 11.91
C GLN A 56 5.71 7.68 12.04
N GLY A 57 5.25 8.82 12.57
CA GLY A 57 6.08 10.01 12.72
C GLY A 57 6.26 10.87 11.46
N HIS A 58 5.66 10.50 10.31
CA HIS A 58 5.85 11.20 9.04
C HIS A 58 4.52 11.51 8.37
N GLY A 59 4.33 12.74 7.87
CA GLY A 59 3.17 13.12 7.07
C GLY A 59 3.37 12.84 5.58
N HIS A 60 2.68 13.60 4.71
CA HIS A 60 2.66 13.37 3.26
C HIS A 60 4.04 13.27 2.57
N ALA A 61 5.02 14.04 3.05
CA ALA A 61 6.37 14.08 2.50
C ALA A 61 7.28 12.96 3.05
N MET A 62 6.77 11.74 3.11
CA MET A 62 7.42 10.56 3.71
C MET A 62 8.41 9.84 2.78
N PHE A 63 9.04 10.54 1.83
CA PHE A 63 9.91 9.89 0.85
C PHE A 63 11.09 9.17 1.51
N ASP A 64 11.88 9.88 2.31
CA ASP A 64 13.08 9.34 2.97
C ASP A 64 12.81 8.07 3.79
N PRO A 65 11.80 8.02 4.70
CA PRO A 65 11.52 6.79 5.45
C PRO A 65 10.87 5.68 4.58
N ALA A 66 10.30 6.01 3.41
CA ALA A 66 9.67 5.04 2.53
C ALA A 66 10.66 4.26 1.64
N VAL A 67 11.81 4.84 1.29
CA VAL A 67 12.74 4.24 0.30
C VAL A 67 13.20 2.83 0.70
N VAL A 68 13.68 2.67 1.94
CA VAL A 68 14.24 1.38 2.38
C VAL A 68 13.19 0.27 2.46
N PRO A 69 12.00 0.47 3.08
CA PRO A 69 10.91 -0.51 3.04
C PRO A 69 10.48 -0.88 1.62
N LEU A 70 10.36 0.11 0.72
CA LEU A 70 9.98 -0.12 -0.68
C LEU A 70 10.99 -1.01 -1.39
N LEU A 71 12.29 -0.71 -1.29
CA LEU A 71 13.33 -1.52 -1.94
C LEU A 71 13.38 -2.94 -1.39
N ARG A 72 13.15 -3.13 -0.09
CA ARG A 72 13.05 -4.47 0.52
C ARG A 72 11.89 -5.26 -0.06
N TRP A 73 10.70 -4.65 -0.16
CA TRP A 73 9.52 -5.29 -0.74
C TRP A 73 9.74 -5.65 -2.21
N ILE A 74 10.32 -4.74 -3.01
CA ILE A 74 10.62 -5.01 -4.42
C ILE A 74 11.57 -6.21 -4.56
N LYS A 75 12.65 -6.27 -3.77
CA LYS A 75 13.59 -7.41 -3.79
C LYS A 75 12.88 -8.72 -3.42
N GLU A 76 12.08 -8.70 -2.37
CA GLU A 76 11.30 -9.87 -1.92
C GLU A 76 10.37 -10.38 -3.03
N LYS A 77 9.64 -9.48 -3.70
CA LYS A 77 8.68 -9.84 -4.77
C LYS A 77 9.33 -10.17 -6.10
N SER A 78 10.50 -9.63 -6.38
CA SER A 78 11.25 -9.94 -7.61
C SER A 78 12.02 -11.26 -7.52
N GLY A 79 12.08 -11.88 -6.33
CA GLY A 79 12.84 -13.11 -6.11
C GLY A 79 14.36 -12.90 -6.12
N ASP A 80 14.83 -11.65 -6.05
CA ASP A 80 16.25 -11.31 -6.06
C ASP A 80 16.84 -11.53 -4.66
N LYS A 81 17.43 -12.72 -4.46
CA LYS A 81 18.08 -13.15 -3.21
C LYS A 81 19.54 -12.72 -3.15
N SER A 82 19.86 -11.52 -3.60
CA SER A 82 21.22 -11.00 -3.51
C SER A 82 21.54 -10.63 -2.03
N ASN A 83 22.38 -11.48 -1.42
CA ASN A 83 23.06 -11.26 -0.13
C ASN A 83 24.04 -10.10 -0.20
#